data_AF-A0A9E5GIL3-F1
#
_entry.id   AF-A0A9E5GIL3-F1
#
_cell.length_a   1.000
_cell.length_b   1.000
_cell.length_c   1.000
_cell.angle_alpha   90.00
_cell.angle_beta   90.00
_cell.angle_gamma   90.00
#
_symmetry.space_group_name_H-M   'P 1'
#
loop_
_entity.id
_entity.type
_entity.pdbx_description
1 polymer ?
#
loop_
_entity_poly.entity_id
_entity_poly.type
_entity_poly.pdbx_seq_one_letter_code
_entity_poly.pdbx_strand_id
1 'polypeptide(L)'
;SLGYVKYLGKLIDRSKSLLDGKLMVSYSCLEDSKTFITTDKPSDSLYAMLLAIKGVEVVLFFKEVNESTTEVGFRASHQSTVDVGELAGRFGGGGHKKAAGLTINEPLSSIEKTLVTSVEALLKA
;
A
#
# COMPACT_ATOMS: atom_id res chain seq x y z
N SER A 1 17.27 12.52 -2.25
CA SER A 1 18.60 12.36 -1.59
C SER A 1 19.06 10.89 -1.63
N LEU A 2 20.31 10.56 -1.27
CA LEU A 2 20.73 9.14 -1.17
C LEU A 2 19.91 8.37 -0.12
N GLY A 3 19.55 9.01 0.99
CA GLY A 3 18.67 8.41 2.02
C GLY A 3 17.30 8.02 1.47
N TYR A 4 16.69 8.91 0.68
CA TYR A 4 15.45 8.62 -0.03
C TYR A 4 15.57 7.40 -0.96
N VAL A 5 16.64 7.33 -1.78
CA VAL A 5 16.86 6.21 -2.71
C VAL A 5 17.04 4.90 -1.96
N LYS A 6 17.82 4.89 -0.87
CA LYS A 6 18.00 3.71 -0.01
C LYS A 6 16.69 3.26 0.63
N TYR A 7 15.87 4.22 1.09
CA TYR A 7 14.59 3.91 1.69
C TYR A 7 13.62 3.31 0.66
N LEU A 8 13.49 3.93 -0.52
CA LEU A 8 12.70 3.39 -1.62
C LEU A 8 13.16 1.97 -2.00
N GLY A 9 14.47 1.74 -2.08
CA GLY A 9 15.05 0.42 -2.32
C GLY A 9 14.62 -0.62 -1.28
N LYS A 10 14.56 -0.25 0.01
CA LYS A 10 14.06 -1.14 1.07
C LYS A 10 12.57 -1.45 0.92
N LEU A 11 11.75 -0.47 0.53
CA LEU A 11 10.32 -0.69 0.29
C LEU A 11 10.09 -1.60 -0.93
N ILE A 12 10.88 -1.42 -1.99
CA ILE A 12 10.83 -2.30 -3.17
C ILE A 12 11.19 -3.73 -2.80
N ASP A 13 12.30 -3.93 -2.07
CA ASP A 13 12.79 -5.24 -1.62
C ASP A 13 11.75 -6.01 -0.78
N ARG A 14 10.96 -5.30 0.03
CA ARG A 14 9.89 -5.90 0.85
C ARG A 14 8.58 -6.16 0.09
N SER A 15 8.51 -5.78 -1.19
CA SER A 15 7.26 -5.93 -1.94
C SER A 15 6.94 -7.40 -2.22
N LYS A 16 5.68 -7.78 -2.09
CA LYS A 16 5.18 -9.13 -2.36
C LYS A 16 4.09 -9.07 -3.43
N SER A 17 4.14 -10.04 -4.32
CA SER A 17 3.12 -10.29 -5.34
C SER A 17 2.11 -11.30 -4.81
N LEU A 18 0.83 -10.96 -4.88
CA LEU A 18 -0.30 -11.78 -4.43
C LEU A 18 -1.36 -11.85 -5.53
N LEU A 19 -2.32 -12.78 -5.38
CA LEU A 19 -3.49 -12.91 -6.26
C LEU A 19 -3.08 -13.01 -7.74
N ASP A 20 -2.20 -13.97 -8.05
CA ASP A 20 -1.65 -14.22 -9.39
C ASP A 20 -0.99 -13.00 -10.04
N GLY A 21 -0.38 -12.13 -9.23
CA GLY A 21 0.33 -10.94 -9.69
C GLY A 21 -0.56 -9.71 -9.89
N LYS A 22 -1.85 -9.78 -9.54
CA LYS A 22 -2.77 -8.65 -9.64
C LYS A 22 -2.66 -7.69 -8.47
N LEU A 23 -2.19 -8.14 -7.31
CA LEU A 23 -2.03 -7.33 -6.11
C LEU A 23 -0.56 -7.29 -5.68
N MET A 24 -0.02 -6.08 -5.55
CA MET A 24 1.26 -5.86 -4.88
C MET A 24 1.05 -5.28 -3.49
N VAL A 25 1.80 -5.78 -2.52
CA VAL A 25 1.82 -5.22 -1.15
C VAL A 25 3.24 -4.88 -0.76
N SER A 26 3.43 -3.78 -0.02
CA SER A 26 4.72 -3.41 0.57
C SER A 26 4.48 -2.63 1.86
N TYR A 27 5.52 -2.49 2.69
CA TYR A 27 5.39 -1.80 3.96
C TYR A 27 6.64 -1.07 4.46
N SER A 28 6.38 -0.03 5.25
CA SER A 28 7.33 0.62 6.15
C SER A 28 7.04 0.21 7.59
N CYS A 29 8.08 -0.26 8.29
CA CYS A 29 8.00 -0.54 9.72
C CYS A 29 8.49 0.63 10.57
N LEU A 30 8.30 0.55 11.89
CA LEU A 30 8.71 1.59 12.84
C LEU A 30 10.22 1.90 12.82
N GLU A 31 11.05 0.89 12.55
CA GLU A 31 12.52 1.06 12.45
C GLU A 31 12.92 1.92 11.24
N ASP A 32 12.16 1.85 10.14
CA ASP A 32 12.46 2.64 8.96
C ASP A 32 12.29 4.14 9.25
N SER A 33 11.28 4.51 10.05
CA SER A 33 11.04 5.91 10.45
C SER A 33 12.18 6.49 11.30
N LYS A 34 12.93 5.63 12.00
CA LYS A 34 14.13 6.03 12.77
C LYS A 34 15.37 6.10 11.87
N THR A 35 15.44 5.23 10.86
CA THR A 35 16.62 5.07 10.00
C THR A 35 16.64 6.06 8.84
N PHE A 36 15.48 6.31 8.23
CA PHE A 36 15.33 7.09 7.02
C PHE A 36 14.59 8.40 7.30
N ILE A 37 15.34 9.43 7.69
CA ILE A 37 14.79 10.77 7.91
C ILE A 37 14.68 11.46 6.55
N THR A 38 13.46 11.59 6.05
CA THR A 38 13.17 12.24 4.76
C THR A 38 11.81 12.95 4.80
N THR A 39 11.74 14.13 4.17
CA THR A 39 10.48 14.85 3.93
C THR A 39 9.78 14.37 2.66
N ASP A 40 10.53 13.73 1.76
CA ASP A 40 10.00 13.14 0.53
C ASP A 40 9.12 11.92 0.86
N LYS A 41 8.07 11.70 0.07
CA LYS A 41 7.15 10.55 0.19
C LYS A 41 7.58 9.44 -0.79
N PRO A 42 8.45 8.48 -0.40
CA PRO A 42 8.89 7.41 -1.29
C PRO A 42 7.76 6.49 -1.73
N SER A 43 6.65 6.48 -0.99
CA SER A 43 5.43 5.75 -1.35
C SER A 43 4.91 6.13 -2.74
N ASP A 44 5.00 7.40 -3.17
CA ASP A 44 4.50 7.81 -4.49
C ASP A 44 5.31 7.17 -5.63
N SER A 45 6.63 7.15 -5.52
CA SER A 45 7.49 6.45 -6.49
C SER A 45 7.35 4.94 -6.41
N LEU A 46 7.20 4.38 -5.20
CA LEU A 46 6.90 2.97 -5.00
C LEU A 46 5.62 2.56 -5.73
N TYR A 47 4.52 3.30 -5.55
CA TYR A 47 3.27 3.02 -6.26
C TYR A 47 3.44 3.02 -7.77
N ALA A 48 4.12 4.03 -8.32
CA ALA A 48 4.36 4.13 -9.75
C ALA A 48 5.14 2.92 -10.28
N MET A 49 6.18 2.49 -9.56
CA MET A 49 7.00 1.34 -9.94
C MET A 49 6.23 0.03 -9.84
N LEU A 50 5.47 -0.19 -8.76
CA LEU A 50 4.71 -1.43 -8.56
C LEU A 50 3.53 -1.54 -9.53
N LEU A 51 2.83 -0.43 -9.82
CA LEU A 51 1.76 -0.41 -10.82
C LEU A 51 2.26 -0.56 -12.26
N ALA A 52 3.52 -0.24 -12.55
CA ALA A 52 4.10 -0.42 -13.88
C ALA A 52 4.38 -1.90 -14.21
N ILE A 53 4.36 -2.79 -13.22
CA ILE A 53 4.53 -4.23 -13.43
C ILE A 53 3.31 -4.75 -14.21
N LYS A 54 3.58 -5.43 -15.32
CA LYS A 54 2.54 -5.98 -16.20
C LYS A 54 1.61 -6.92 -15.41
N GLY A 55 0.32 -6.64 -15.46
CA GLY A 55 -0.72 -7.45 -14.82
C GLY A 55 -1.13 -6.97 -13.43
N VAL A 56 -0.38 -6.03 -12.82
CA VAL A 56 -0.77 -5.46 -11.53
C VAL A 56 -2.01 -4.57 -11.70
N GLU A 57 -2.99 -4.82 -10.85
CA GLU A 57 -4.26 -4.10 -10.80
C GLU A 57 -4.35 -3.19 -9.58
N VAL A 58 -3.85 -3.63 -8.43
CA VAL A 58 -3.93 -2.90 -7.16
C VAL A 58 -2.58 -2.96 -6.44
N VAL A 59 -2.22 -1.86 -5.77
CA VAL A 59 -1.10 -1.77 -4.86
C VAL A 59 -1.59 -1.28 -3.50
N LEU A 60 -1.23 -2.01 -2.44
CA LEU A 60 -1.41 -1.58 -1.06
C LEU A 60 -0.04 -1.29 -0.44
N PHE A 61 0.06 -0.16 0.24
CA PHE A 61 1.25 0.19 1.02
C PHE A 61 0.86 0.46 2.46
N PHE A 62 1.52 -0.24 3.38
CA PHE A 62 1.26 -0.16 4.81
C PHE A 62 2.40 0.57 5.50
N LYS A 63 2.09 1.48 6.41
CA LYS A 63 3.08 2.20 7.18
C LYS A 63 2.70 2.15 8.65
N GLU A 64 3.54 1.50 9.45
CA GLU A 64 3.40 1.52 10.89
C GLU A 64 3.64 2.95 11.40
N VAL A 65 2.64 3.49 12.11
CA VAL A 65 2.77 4.76 12.84
C VAL A 65 3.23 4.48 14.27
N ASN A 66 2.64 3.45 14.88
CA ASN A 66 3.05 2.84 16.14
C ASN A 66 2.63 1.35 16.12
N GLU A 67 2.86 0.61 17.21
CA GLU A 67 2.56 -0.84 17.30
C GLU A 67 1.08 -1.19 17.08
N SER A 68 0.18 -0.23 17.31
CA SER A 68 -1.28 -0.40 17.22
C SER A 68 -1.93 0.44 16.14
N THR A 69 -1.18 1.22 15.37
CA THR A 69 -1.75 2.16 14.38
C THR A 69 -1.02 2.04 13.05
N THR A 70 -1.79 1.85 11.99
CA THR A 70 -1.29 1.70 10.63
C THR A 70 -1.93 2.72 9.70
N GLU A 71 -1.10 3.43 8.94
CA GLU A 71 -1.50 4.18 7.75
C GLU A 71 -1.47 3.23 6.55
N VAL A 72 -2.54 3.19 5.77
CA VAL A 72 -2.62 2.39 4.55
C VAL A 72 -2.91 3.29 3.38
N GLY A 73 -2.11 3.18 2.32
CA GLY A 73 -2.41 3.82 1.05
C GLY A 73 -2.72 2.81 -0.03
N PHE A 74 -3.65 3.19 -0.90
CA PHE A 74 -4.21 2.35 -1.93
C PHE A 74 -3.98 3.00 -3.29
N ARG A 75 -3.56 2.22 -4.26
CA ARG A 75 -3.55 2.62 -5.67
C ARG A 75 -4.11 1.51 -6.54
N ALA A 76 -4.84 1.89 -7.57
CA ALA A 76 -5.28 0.96 -8.61
C ALA A 76 -4.77 1.43 -9.96
N SER A 77 -4.42 0.48 -10.83
CA SER A 77 -4.08 0.75 -12.22
C SER A 77 -5.28 1.33 -12.95
N HIS A 78 -5.03 2.00 -14.07
CA HIS A 78 -6.11 2.54 -14.89
C HIS A 78 -7.03 1.44 -15.45
N GLN A 79 -6.48 0.26 -15.71
CA GLN A 79 -7.20 -0.90 -16.26
C GLN A 79 -8.00 -1.66 -15.20
N SER A 80 -7.65 -1.55 -13.92
CA SER A 80 -8.38 -2.26 -12.87
C SER A 80 -9.82 -1.76 -12.76
N THR A 81 -10.75 -2.66 -12.50
CA THR A 81 -12.16 -2.29 -12.21
C THR A 81 -12.37 -1.90 -10.75
N VAL A 82 -11.43 -2.25 -9.86
CA VAL A 82 -11.51 -2.04 -8.42
C VAL A 82 -11.58 -0.54 -8.08
N ASP A 83 -12.55 -0.18 -7.24
CA ASP A 83 -12.64 1.14 -6.62
C ASP A 83 -11.97 1.12 -5.25
N VAL A 84 -10.74 1.65 -5.19
CA VAL A 84 -9.98 1.68 -3.94
C VAL A 84 -10.46 2.77 -2.97
N GLY A 85 -11.19 3.77 -3.47
CA GLY A 85 -11.80 4.82 -2.65
C GLY A 85 -12.96 4.27 -1.84
N GLU A 86 -13.83 3.51 -2.48
CA GLU A 86 -14.92 2.79 -1.81
C GLU A 86 -14.36 1.75 -0.83
N LEU A 87 -13.35 0.97 -1.24
CA LEU A 87 -12.68 0.02 -0.35
C LEU A 87 -12.15 0.71 0.90
N ALA A 88 -11.39 1.80 0.76
CA ALA A 88 -10.87 2.56 1.90
C ALA A 88 -12.02 3.11 2.77
N GLY A 89 -13.11 3.59 2.16
CA GLY A 89 -14.29 4.10 2.86
C GLY A 89 -14.96 3.07 3.78
N ARG A 90 -14.97 1.78 3.40
CA ARG A 90 -15.51 0.69 4.26
C ARG A 90 -14.74 0.53 5.58
N PHE A 91 -13.49 0.99 5.62
CA PHE A 91 -12.61 0.95 6.81
C PHE A 91 -12.44 2.33 7.45
N GLY A 92 -13.32 3.29 7.17
CA GLY A 92 -13.27 4.63 7.74
C GLY A 92 -12.23 5.57 7.11
N GLY A 93 -11.63 5.16 5.98
CA GLY A 93 -10.77 6.00 5.15
C GLY A 93 -11.57 6.70 4.04
N GLY A 94 -10.89 6.99 2.93
CA GLY A 94 -11.53 7.54 1.74
C GLY A 94 -10.54 7.99 0.67
N GLY A 95 -11.09 8.53 -0.43
CA GLY A 95 -10.31 9.06 -1.54
C GLY A 95 -11.04 8.89 -2.88
N HIS A 96 -10.25 8.75 -3.94
CA HIS A 96 -10.74 8.55 -5.30
C HIS A 96 -10.69 7.08 -5.70
N LYS A 97 -11.43 6.74 -6.77
CA LYS A 97 -11.48 5.40 -7.37
C LYS A 97 -10.13 4.74 -7.59
N LYS A 98 -9.08 5.52 -7.87
CA LYS A 98 -7.72 5.05 -8.18
C LYS A 98 -6.67 5.36 -7.11
N ALA A 99 -7.00 6.17 -6.12
CA ALA A 99 -6.06 6.59 -5.10
C ALA A 99 -6.80 6.96 -3.82
N ALA A 100 -6.54 6.21 -2.75
CA ALA A 100 -7.20 6.38 -1.46
C ALA A 100 -6.22 6.15 -0.30
N GLY A 101 -6.68 6.44 0.90
CA GLY A 101 -5.94 6.23 2.13
C GLY A 101 -6.84 5.97 3.31
N LEU A 102 -6.27 5.34 4.34
CA LEU A 102 -6.93 5.10 5.62
C LEU A 102 -5.88 5.16 6.74
N THR A 103 -6.30 5.57 7.93
CA THR A 103 -5.52 5.40 9.16
C THR A 103 -6.38 4.61 10.14
N ILE A 104 -5.87 3.51 10.66
CA ILE A 104 -6.63 2.61 11.54
C ILE A 104 -5.84 2.23 12.78
N ASN A 105 -6.55 2.06 13.89
CA ASN A 105 -6.02 1.59 15.17
C ASN A 105 -5.96 0.07 15.20
N GLU A 106 -5.25 -0.50 14.22
CA GLU A 106 -4.90 -1.91 14.18
C GLU A 106 -3.41 -2.09 13.82
N PRO A 107 -2.75 -3.16 14.32
CA PRO A 107 -1.41 -3.52 13.90
C PRO A 107 -1.39 -3.92 12.43
N LEU A 108 -0.27 -3.66 11.77
CA LEU A 108 -0.07 -3.91 10.34
C LEU A 108 -0.45 -5.34 9.93
N SER A 109 -0.03 -6.33 10.71
CA SER A 109 -0.28 -7.75 10.44
C SER A 109 -1.77 -8.12 10.42
N SER A 110 -2.59 -7.44 11.24
CA SER A 110 -4.05 -7.63 11.26
C SER A 110 -4.69 -7.03 10.02
N ILE A 111 -4.43 -5.74 9.78
CA ILE A 111 -5.10 -5.01 8.71
C ILE A 111 -4.66 -5.47 7.31
N GLU A 112 -3.42 -5.89 7.14
CA GLU A 112 -2.92 -6.44 5.86
C GLU A 112 -3.77 -7.64 5.43
N LYS A 113 -3.99 -8.61 6.32
CA LYS A 113 -4.78 -9.81 6.02
C LYS A 113 -6.22 -9.46 5.62
N THR A 114 -6.83 -8.54 6.36
CA THR A 114 -8.21 -8.10 6.11
C THR A 114 -8.35 -7.39 4.76
N LEU A 115 -7.42 -6.49 4.43
CA LEU A 115 -7.44 -5.75 3.16
C LEU A 115 -7.09 -6.62 1.96
N VAL A 116 -6.14 -7.56 2.09
CA VAL A 116 -5.84 -8.53 1.03
C VAL A 116 -7.08 -9.37 0.70
N THR A 117 -7.80 -9.86 1.72
CA THR A 117 -9.05 -10.62 1.53
C THR A 117 -10.12 -9.77 0.84
N SER A 118 -10.22 -8.49 1.21
CA SER A 118 -11.19 -7.57 0.62
C SER A 118 -10.89 -7.28 -0.86
N VAL A 119 -9.61 -7.09 -1.22
CA VAL A 119 -9.18 -6.92 -2.62
C VAL A 119 -9.42 -8.18 -3.43
N GLU A 120 -9.14 -9.37 -2.87
CA GLU A 120 -9.42 -10.64 -3.54
C GLU A 120 -10.89 -10.79 -3.92
N ALA A 121 -11.82 -10.44 -3.02
CA ALA A 121 -13.24 -10.47 -3.31
C ALA A 121 -13.63 -9.49 -4.45
N LEU A 122 -13.02 -8.30 -4.49
CA LEU A 122 -13.28 -7.29 -5.51
C LEU A 122 -12.69 -7.65 -6.89
N LEU A 123 -11.60 -8.40 -6.94
CA LEU A 123 -10.98 -8.86 -8.19
C LEU A 123 -11.66 -10.09 -8.80
N LYS A 124 -12.45 -10.83 -8.00
CA LYS A 124 -13.24 -11.99 -8.46
C LYS A 124 -14.64 -11.61 -8.93
N ALA A 125 -15.11 -10.41 -8.59
CA ALA A 125 -16.41 -9.87 -8.98
C ALA A 125 -16.38 -9.31 -10.41
#